data_AF-A0A535DEL3-F1
#
_entry.id   AF-A0A535DEL3-F1
#
_cell.length_a   1.000
_cell.length_b   1.000
_cell.length_c   1.000
_cell.angle_alpha   90.00
_cell.angle_beta   90.00
_cell.angle_gamma   90.00
#
_symmetry.space_group_name_H-M   'P 1'
#
loop_
_entity.id
_entity.type
_entity.pdbx_description
1 polymer ?
#
loop_
_entity_poly.entity_id
_entity_poly.type
_entity_poly.pdbx_seq_one_letter_code
_entity_poly.pdbx_strand_id
1 'polypeptide(L)'
;DDALDALLEVARGDARVALNGLEAAAALAGEGAITLENVEGAMQQRHLLYDRAGDQHYDIVSALIKSVRGSDPDAAVYWMARMLEAGEDVMFVARRLVILAAEDIGLADPQALPVAVAAQQAAHFVGMPEAVLPLTEAALYLALAPKSNSAL
;
A
#
# COMPACT_ATOMS: atom_id res chain seq x y z
N ASP A 1 -16.15 9.74 28.66
CA ASP A 1 -15.99 10.94 27.83
C ASP A 1 -14.54 11.09 27.39
N ASP A 2 -13.58 11.19 28.31
CA ASP A 2 -12.14 11.31 27.98
C ASP A 2 -11.58 10.25 27.00
N ALA A 3 -11.96 8.97 27.16
CA ALA A 3 -11.52 7.90 26.24
C ALA A 3 -12.11 8.05 24.82
N LEU A 4 -13.34 8.56 24.72
CA LEU A 4 -13.99 8.84 23.43
C LEU A 4 -13.34 10.06 22.77
N ASP A 5 -13.08 11.11 23.53
CA ASP A 5 -12.44 12.33 23.03
C ASP A 5 -11.02 12.04 22.53
N ALA A 6 -10.23 11.25 23.27
CA ALA A 6 -8.90 10.80 22.84
C ALA A 6 -8.95 9.98 21.53
N LEU A 7 -9.97 9.11 21.38
CA LEU A 7 -10.16 8.33 20.16
C LEU A 7 -10.51 9.24 18.96
N LEU A 8 -11.37 10.22 19.17
CA LEU A 8 -11.79 11.18 18.14
C LEU A 8 -10.64 12.11 17.72
N GLU A 9 -9.81 12.54 18.66
CA GLU A 9 -8.63 13.36 18.39
C GLU A 9 -7.64 12.65 17.46
N VAL A 10 -7.42 11.34 17.70
CA VAL A 10 -6.57 10.53 16.82
C VAL A 10 -7.22 10.30 15.46
N ALA A 11 -8.53 10.06 15.43
CA ALA A 11 -9.25 9.77 14.19
C ALA A 11 -9.22 10.94 13.19
N ARG A 12 -9.16 12.20 13.67
CA ARG A 12 -9.16 13.42 12.84
C ARG A 12 -10.24 13.40 11.72
N GLY A 13 -11.39 12.81 12.01
CA GLY A 13 -12.51 12.69 11.08
C GLY A 13 -12.48 11.50 10.12
N ASP A 14 -11.45 10.63 10.16
CA ASP A 14 -11.45 9.35 9.43
C ASP A 14 -12.12 8.25 10.28
N ALA A 15 -13.31 7.82 9.85
CA ALA A 15 -14.11 6.80 10.54
C ALA A 15 -13.42 5.42 10.60
N ARG A 16 -12.58 5.08 9.63
CA ARG A 16 -11.81 3.83 9.64
C ARG A 16 -10.69 3.88 10.67
N VAL A 17 -10.04 5.04 10.82
CA VAL A 17 -9.03 5.24 11.87
C VAL A 17 -9.67 5.15 13.26
N ALA A 18 -10.86 5.71 13.43
CA ALA A 18 -11.64 5.61 14.66
C ALA A 18 -12.01 4.16 14.99
N LEU A 19 -12.55 3.42 14.01
CA LEU A 19 -12.96 2.02 14.21
C LEU A 19 -11.77 1.12 14.57
N ASN A 20 -10.67 1.23 13.82
CA ASN A 20 -9.46 0.45 14.10
C ASN A 20 -8.87 0.79 15.48
N GLY A 21 -8.92 2.07 15.88
CA GLY A 21 -8.50 2.48 17.22
C GLY A 21 -9.37 1.90 18.32
N LEU A 22 -10.69 1.85 18.09
CA LEU A 22 -11.66 1.32 19.04
C LEU A 22 -11.49 -0.19 19.22
N GLU A 23 -11.29 -0.94 18.13
CA GLU A 23 -11.05 -2.39 18.18
C GLU A 23 -9.77 -2.72 18.96
N ALA A 24 -8.68 -1.98 18.72
CA ALA A 24 -7.44 -2.17 19.46
C ALA A 24 -7.58 -1.85 20.95
N ALA A 25 -8.30 -0.78 21.30
CA ALA A 25 -8.58 -0.42 22.69
C ALA A 25 -9.49 -1.46 23.37
N ALA A 26 -10.48 -2.00 22.66
CA ALA A 26 -11.34 -3.08 23.14
C ALA A 26 -10.55 -4.36 23.42
N ALA A 27 -9.60 -4.71 22.54
CA ALA A 27 -8.74 -5.87 22.74
C ALA A 27 -7.88 -5.76 24.02
N LEU A 28 -7.44 -4.55 24.37
CA LEU A 28 -6.69 -4.30 25.61
C LEU A 28 -7.60 -4.28 26.85
N ALA A 29 -8.86 -3.87 26.72
CA ALA A 29 -9.84 -3.84 27.80
C ALA A 29 -10.42 -5.24 28.12
N GLY A 30 -10.46 -6.15 27.15
CA GLY A 30 -11.07 -7.48 27.29
C GLY A 30 -12.59 -7.38 27.42
N GLU A 31 -13.16 -8.01 28.46
CA GLU A 31 -14.61 -7.90 28.77
C GLU A 31 -14.96 -6.64 29.59
N GLY A 32 -13.96 -5.81 29.92
CA GLY A 32 -14.14 -4.57 30.68
C GLY A 32 -14.57 -3.37 29.85
N ALA A 33 -14.94 -2.29 30.53
CA ALA A 33 -15.15 -1.00 29.88
C ALA A 33 -13.82 -0.44 29.35
N ILE A 34 -13.86 0.15 28.15
CA ILE A 34 -12.69 0.79 27.53
C ILE A 34 -12.33 2.04 28.33
N THR A 35 -11.14 2.06 28.90
CA THR A 35 -10.59 3.20 29.65
C THR A 35 -9.67 4.05 28.77
N LEU A 36 -9.34 5.26 29.23
CA LEU A 36 -8.37 6.13 28.57
C LEU A 36 -7.01 5.44 28.39
N GLU A 37 -6.56 4.69 29.40
CA GLU A 37 -5.30 3.93 29.35
C GLU A 37 -5.30 2.85 28.26
N ASN A 38 -6.46 2.22 28.01
CA ASN A 38 -6.59 1.27 26.90
C ASN A 38 -6.48 1.97 25.54
N VAL A 39 -7.05 3.17 25.40
CA VAL A 39 -6.93 3.97 24.18
C VAL A 39 -5.48 4.41 23.97
N GLU A 40 -4.81 4.93 24.99
CA GLU A 40 -3.40 5.34 24.92
C GLU A 40 -2.47 4.16 24.61
N GLY A 41 -2.69 3.00 25.25
CA GLY A 41 -1.94 1.77 24.98
C GLY A 41 -2.15 1.26 23.56
N ALA A 42 -3.38 1.32 23.05
CA ALA A 42 -3.68 0.97 21.66
C ALA A 42 -2.93 1.89 20.68
N MET A 43 -2.84 3.19 20.98
CA MET A 43 -2.10 4.15 20.16
C MET A 43 -0.59 3.91 20.18
N GLN A 44 -0.01 3.58 21.35
CA GLN A 44 1.41 3.26 21.45
C GLN A 44 1.77 1.97 20.71
N GLN A 45 0.98 0.90 20.88
CA GLN A 45 1.19 -0.35 20.12
C GLN A 45 1.07 -0.11 18.63
N ARG A 46 0.06 0.66 18.21
CA ARG A 46 -0.11 1.03 16.80
C ARG A 46 1.07 1.86 16.30
N HIS A 47 1.60 2.79 17.08
CA HIS A 47 2.78 3.57 16.71
C HIS A 47 4.02 2.68 16.51
N LEU A 48 4.29 1.74 17.43
CA LEU A 48 5.39 0.78 17.32
C LEU A 48 5.22 -0.18 16.13
N LEU A 49 4.00 -0.65 15.89
CA LEU A 49 3.68 -1.46 14.70
C LEU A 49 3.81 -0.63 13.43
N TYR A 50 3.42 0.64 13.45
CA TYR A 50 3.54 1.55 12.32
C TYR A 50 5.00 1.90 12.01
N ASP A 51 5.86 1.99 13.02
CA ASP A 51 7.30 2.24 12.85
C ASP A 51 7.97 1.01 12.20
N ARG A 52 7.71 -0.20 12.74
CA ARG A 52 8.28 -1.45 12.20
C ARG A 52 7.68 -1.89 10.86
N ALA A 53 6.37 -1.78 10.71
CA ALA A 53 5.68 -2.11 9.46
C ALA A 53 5.89 -1.01 8.42
N GLY A 54 5.99 0.25 8.84
CA GLY A 54 6.24 1.40 7.98
C GLY A 54 7.61 1.33 7.32
N ASP A 55 8.67 1.07 8.08
CA ASP A 55 10.02 0.93 7.52
C ASP A 55 10.10 -0.22 6.50
N GLN A 56 9.56 -1.40 6.84
CA GLN A 56 9.53 -2.53 5.89
C GLN A 56 8.64 -2.26 4.68
N HIS A 57 7.50 -1.62 4.87
CA HIS A 57 6.60 -1.24 3.78
C HIS A 57 7.29 -0.27 2.82
N TYR A 58 7.95 0.77 3.34
CA TYR A 58 8.69 1.74 2.52
C TYR A 58 9.84 1.09 1.77
N ASP A 59 10.60 0.21 2.41
CA ASP A 59 11.72 -0.48 1.78
C ASP A 59 11.27 -1.35 0.60
N ILE A 60 10.19 -2.13 0.77
CA ILE A 60 9.67 -3.01 -0.28
C ILE A 60 9.10 -2.19 -1.45
N VAL A 61 8.32 -1.14 -1.16
CA VAL A 61 7.78 -0.25 -2.21
C VAL A 61 8.92 0.41 -2.98
N SER A 62 9.93 0.90 -2.26
CA SER A 62 11.09 1.54 -2.88
C SER A 62 11.88 0.56 -3.74
N ALA A 63 11.98 -0.70 -3.32
CA ALA A 63 12.62 -1.74 -4.09
C ALA A 63 11.88 -2.03 -5.40
N LEU A 64 10.55 -2.15 -5.38
CA LEU A 64 9.72 -2.27 -6.60
C LEU A 64 9.98 -1.11 -7.57
N ILE A 65 9.93 0.13 -7.07
CA ILE A 65 10.15 1.34 -7.89
C ILE A 65 11.54 1.32 -8.53
N LYS A 66 12.58 1.03 -7.74
CA LYS A 66 13.96 0.96 -8.22
C LYS A 66 14.16 -0.15 -9.24
N SER A 67 13.54 -1.31 -9.06
CA SER A 67 13.60 -2.42 -10.01
C SER A 67 12.99 -2.07 -11.36
N VAL A 68 11.79 -1.47 -11.36
CA VAL A 68 11.16 -1.03 -12.61
C VAL A 68 12.01 0.04 -13.30
N ARG A 69 12.46 1.07 -12.58
CA ARG A 69 13.35 2.13 -13.10
C ARG A 69 14.67 1.56 -13.65
N GLY A 70 15.25 0.59 -12.94
CA GLY A 70 16.47 -0.12 -13.33
C GLY A 70 16.28 -1.12 -14.47
N SER A 71 15.06 -1.29 -14.96
CA SER A 71 14.70 -2.26 -16.01
C SER A 71 15.04 -3.71 -15.63
N ASP A 72 14.78 -4.06 -14.37
CA ASP A 72 14.93 -5.41 -13.82
C ASP A 72 13.54 -6.05 -13.65
N PRO A 73 13.05 -6.83 -14.64
CA PRO A 73 11.71 -7.42 -14.61
C PRO A 73 11.56 -8.49 -13.52
N ASP A 74 12.59 -9.29 -13.26
CA ASP A 74 12.55 -10.34 -12.26
C ASP A 74 12.43 -9.75 -10.85
N ALA A 75 13.23 -8.73 -10.54
CA ALA A 75 13.15 -8.04 -9.26
C ALA A 75 11.84 -7.26 -9.10
N ALA A 76 11.33 -6.65 -10.18
CA ALA A 76 10.04 -5.95 -10.14
C ALA A 76 8.89 -6.89 -9.74
N VAL A 77 8.80 -8.07 -10.36
CA VAL A 77 7.78 -9.07 -10.00
C VAL A 77 8.00 -9.59 -8.59
N TYR A 78 9.26 -9.87 -8.21
CA TYR A 78 9.59 -10.33 -6.87
C TYR A 78 9.10 -9.37 -5.79
N TRP A 79 9.46 -8.07 -5.87
CA TRP A 79 9.07 -7.10 -4.84
C TRP A 79 7.57 -6.85 -4.83
N MET A 80 6.91 -6.83 -6.00
CA MET A 80 5.46 -6.73 -6.10
C MET A 80 4.77 -7.92 -5.40
N ALA A 81 5.19 -9.15 -5.67
CA ALA A 81 4.65 -10.34 -5.05
C ALA A 81 4.89 -10.35 -3.53
N ARG A 82 6.08 -9.92 -3.09
CA ARG A 82 6.41 -9.77 -1.66
C ARG A 82 5.50 -8.76 -0.95
N MET A 83 5.12 -7.66 -1.60
CA MET A 83 4.12 -6.72 -1.05
C MET A 83 2.77 -7.40 -0.83
N LEU A 84 2.28 -8.11 -1.86
CA LEU A 84 0.99 -8.79 -1.81
C LEU A 84 0.96 -9.91 -0.76
N GLU A 85 2.04 -10.70 -0.65
CA GLU A 85 2.21 -11.70 0.42
C GLU A 85 2.27 -11.09 1.81
N ALA A 86 2.85 -9.89 1.95
CA ALA A 86 2.91 -9.15 3.21
C ALA A 86 1.56 -8.54 3.61
N GLY A 87 0.50 -8.74 2.81
CA GLY A 87 -0.84 -8.24 3.09
C GLY A 87 -1.08 -6.80 2.64
N GLU A 88 -0.24 -6.27 1.75
CA GLU A 88 -0.45 -4.95 1.19
C GLU A 88 -1.77 -4.87 0.40
N ASP A 89 -2.43 -3.71 0.48
CA ASP A 89 -3.63 -3.45 -0.32
C ASP A 89 -3.31 -3.62 -1.81
N VAL A 90 -4.03 -4.50 -2.50
CA VAL A 90 -3.86 -4.77 -3.94
C VAL A 90 -3.98 -3.46 -4.73
N MET A 91 -4.91 -2.60 -4.30
CA MET A 91 -5.13 -1.31 -4.92
C MET A 91 -3.99 -0.33 -4.65
N PHE A 92 -3.24 -0.50 -3.56
CA PHE A 92 -2.02 0.26 -3.29
C PHE A 92 -0.90 -0.16 -4.25
N VAL A 93 -0.69 -1.45 -4.44
CA VAL A 93 0.29 -1.97 -5.43
C VAL A 93 -0.04 -1.46 -6.84
N ALA A 94 -1.31 -1.57 -7.25
CA ALA A 94 -1.79 -1.06 -8.53
C ALA A 94 -1.52 0.44 -8.72
N ARG A 95 -1.78 1.27 -7.69
CA ARG A 95 -1.47 2.71 -7.73
C ARG A 95 0.02 2.97 -7.95
N ARG A 96 0.91 2.16 -7.36
CA ARG A 96 2.36 2.29 -7.58
C ARG A 96 2.75 2.02 -9.02
N LEU A 97 2.20 0.99 -9.66
CA LEU A 97 2.44 0.71 -11.08
C LEU A 97 1.94 1.85 -11.98
N VAL A 98 0.77 2.43 -11.68
CA VAL A 98 0.22 3.57 -12.45
C VAL A 98 1.13 4.81 -12.35
N ILE A 99 1.66 5.11 -11.16
CA ILE A 99 2.60 6.22 -10.96
C ILE A 99 3.89 5.97 -11.75
N LEU A 100 4.46 4.77 -11.63
CA LEU A 100 5.68 4.36 -12.34
C LEU A 100 5.54 4.51 -13.86
N ALA A 101 4.38 4.13 -14.40
CA ALA A 101 4.09 4.27 -15.83
C ALA A 101 4.18 5.72 -16.32
N ALA A 102 3.71 6.68 -15.52
CA ALA A 102 3.77 8.10 -15.86
C ALA A 102 5.14 8.74 -15.57
N GLU A 103 5.77 8.37 -14.45
CA GLU A 103 7.02 8.99 -13.96
C GLU A 103 8.26 8.47 -14.69
N ASP A 104 8.39 7.15 -14.82
CA ASP A 104 9.63 6.49 -15.24
C ASP A 104 9.63 6.06 -16.71
N ILE A 105 8.45 5.88 -17.31
CA ILE A 105 8.30 5.52 -18.73
C ILE A 105 7.86 6.76 -19.52
N GLY A 106 6.77 7.40 -19.09
CA GLY A 106 6.30 8.67 -19.63
C GLY A 106 6.12 8.65 -21.16
N LEU A 107 6.71 9.64 -21.84
CA LEU A 107 6.59 9.78 -23.30
C LEU A 107 7.50 8.82 -24.09
N ALA A 108 8.40 8.07 -23.45
CA ALA A 108 9.18 7.05 -24.17
C ALA A 108 8.31 5.89 -24.65
N ASP A 109 7.26 5.56 -23.90
CA ASP A 109 6.21 4.65 -24.33
C ASP A 109 4.84 5.06 -23.73
N PRO A 110 4.03 5.83 -24.49
CA PRO A 110 2.72 6.28 -24.03
C PRO A 110 1.71 5.17 -23.73
N GLN A 111 1.96 3.91 -24.13
CA GLN A 111 1.08 2.79 -23.80
C GLN A 111 1.23 2.31 -22.34
N ALA A 112 2.33 2.65 -21.67
CA ALA A 112 2.58 2.23 -20.30
C ALA A 112 1.47 2.62 -19.32
N LEU A 113 0.99 3.86 -19.38
CA LEU A 113 -0.06 4.35 -18.48
C LEU A 113 -1.40 3.63 -18.73
N PRO A 114 -1.92 3.54 -19.97
CA PRO A 114 -3.09 2.71 -20.29
C PRO A 114 -2.97 1.26 -19.80
N VAL A 115 -1.82 0.61 -19.99
CA VAL A 115 -1.58 -0.77 -19.51
C VAL A 115 -1.69 -0.86 -17.99
N ALA A 116 -1.05 0.05 -17.26
CA ALA A 116 -1.10 0.06 -15.79
C ALA A 116 -2.52 0.33 -15.26
N VAL A 117 -3.28 1.22 -15.91
CA VAL A 117 -4.70 1.48 -15.57
C VAL A 117 -5.57 0.26 -15.84
N ALA A 118 -5.38 -0.41 -16.97
CA ALA A 118 -6.10 -1.65 -17.30
C ALA A 118 -5.81 -2.75 -16.27
N ALA A 119 -4.54 -2.91 -15.88
CA ALA A 119 -4.14 -3.86 -14.84
C ALA A 119 -4.77 -3.53 -13.49
N GLN A 120 -4.81 -2.25 -13.10
CA GLN A 120 -5.52 -1.81 -11.88
C GLN A 120 -7.00 -2.19 -11.93
N GLN A 121 -7.69 -1.89 -13.03
CA GLN A 121 -9.11 -2.20 -13.19
C GLN A 121 -9.37 -3.70 -13.16
N ALA A 122 -8.55 -4.48 -13.87
CA ALA A 122 -8.61 -5.93 -13.85
C ALA A 122 -8.41 -6.47 -12.43
N ALA A 123 -7.37 -6.03 -11.72
CA ALA A 123 -7.09 -6.43 -10.34
C ALA A 123 -8.25 -6.11 -9.39
N HIS A 124 -8.86 -4.93 -9.53
CA HIS A 124 -10.04 -4.56 -8.75
C HIS A 124 -11.25 -5.45 -9.05
N PHE A 125 -11.48 -5.76 -10.33
CA PHE A 125 -12.61 -6.56 -10.77
C PHE A 125 -12.50 -8.03 -10.36
N VAL A 126 -11.31 -8.63 -10.49
CA VAL A 126 -11.12 -10.07 -10.23
C VAL A 126 -10.84 -10.39 -8.76
N GLY A 127 -10.19 -9.49 -8.03
CA GLY A 127 -9.80 -9.73 -6.64
C GLY A 127 -8.67 -10.74 -6.47
N MET A 128 -8.20 -10.93 -5.23
CA MET A 128 -7.17 -11.93 -4.92
C MET A 128 -7.77 -13.33 -4.80
N PRO A 129 -7.02 -14.38 -5.20
CA PRO A 129 -5.62 -14.38 -5.64
C PRO A 129 -5.37 -14.01 -7.12
N GLU A 130 -6.39 -13.99 -7.98
CA GLU A 130 -6.21 -13.83 -9.43
C GLU A 130 -5.66 -12.45 -9.84
N ALA A 131 -5.86 -11.43 -9.01
CA ALA A 131 -5.35 -10.07 -9.22
C ALA A 131 -3.82 -9.99 -9.34
N VAL A 132 -3.07 -11.00 -8.87
CA VAL A 132 -1.61 -11.07 -9.07
C VAL A 132 -1.24 -11.11 -10.56
N LEU A 133 -2.05 -11.77 -11.39
CA LEU A 133 -1.76 -11.96 -12.81
C LEU A 133 -1.71 -10.65 -13.61
N PRO A 134 -2.78 -9.81 -13.63
CA PRO A 134 -2.73 -8.54 -14.34
C PRO A 134 -1.69 -7.56 -13.78
N LEU A 135 -1.44 -7.59 -12.45
CA LEU A 135 -0.39 -6.76 -11.86
C LEU A 135 1.01 -7.21 -12.29
N THR A 136 1.24 -8.52 -12.39
CA THR A 136 2.50 -9.10 -12.87
C THR A 136 2.74 -8.72 -14.33
N GLU A 137 1.72 -8.82 -15.17
CA GLU A 137 1.79 -8.41 -16.58
C GLU A 137 2.19 -6.93 -16.70
N ALA A 138 1.56 -6.04 -15.94
CA ALA A 138 1.92 -4.63 -15.92
C ALA A 138 3.34 -4.39 -15.37
N ALA A 139 3.74 -5.05 -14.29
CA ALA A 139 5.09 -4.89 -13.73
C ALA A 139 6.18 -5.29 -14.73
N LEU A 140 5.99 -6.41 -15.44
CA LEU A 140 6.90 -6.86 -16.51
C LEU A 140 6.95 -5.87 -17.67
N TYR A 141 5.78 -5.41 -18.13
CA TYR A 141 5.68 -4.43 -19.20
C TYR A 141 6.48 -3.16 -18.85
N LEU A 142 6.21 -2.59 -17.67
CA LEU A 142 6.85 -1.35 -17.22
C LEU A 142 8.36 -1.51 -17.02
N ALA A 143 8.81 -2.66 -16.49
CA ALA A 143 10.22 -2.94 -16.34
C ALA A 143 10.94 -3.02 -17.69
N LEU A 144 10.31 -3.60 -18.72
CA LEU A 144 10.90 -3.76 -20.06
C LEU A 144 10.72 -2.52 -20.97
N ALA A 145 9.80 -1.61 -20.65
CA ALA A 145 9.55 -0.40 -21.43
C ALA A 145 10.75 0.56 -21.44
N PRO A 146 10.96 1.35 -22.52
CA PRO A 146 11.97 2.39 -22.54
C PRO A 146 11.69 3.44 -21.47
N LYS A 147 12.74 3.92 -20.78
CA LYS A 147 12.60 4.86 -19.67
C LYS A 147 12.74 6.30 -20.13
N SER A 148 11.89 7.18 -19.62
CA SER A 148 12.00 8.63 -19.81
C SER A 148 11.23 9.36 -18.73
N ASN A 149 11.94 10.25 -18.03
CA ASN A 149 11.38 11.14 -17.02
C ASN A 149 11.10 12.54 -17.56
N SER A 150 11.08 12.71 -18.89
CA SER A 150 10.91 14.02 -19.56
C SER A 150 9.54 14.68 -19.36
N ALA A 151 8.57 13.95 -18.81
CA ALA A 151 7.22 14.44 -18.51
C ALA A 151 7.09 15.04 -17.09
N LEU A 152 8.16 15.02 -16.29
CA LEU A 152 8.27 15.70 -14.99
C LEU A 152 8.74 17.15 -15.17
#